data_AF-A0A8J7B1H9-F1
#
_entry.id   AF-A0A8J7B1H9-F1
#
_cell.length_a   1.000
_cell.length_b   1.000
_cell.length_c   1.000
_cell.angle_alpha   90.00
_cell.angle_beta   90.00
_cell.angle_gamma   90.00
#
_symmetry.space_group_name_H-M   'P 1'
#
loop_
_entity.id
_entity.type
_entity.pdbx_description
1 polymer ?
#
loop_
_entity_poly.entity_id
_entity_poly.type
_entity_poly.pdbx_seq_one_letter_code
_entity_poly.pdbx_strand_id
1 'polypeptide(L)'
;MNLQPLIRGVLGIGLGAGMGALAAIAPAQAEPNSVDTVDEPIAQAAGQQLVLPFTDVSPDHWAYEALLNLAGTYGCVSGYPDGTFRGEAAVTRYEFAAGMDACMNVLSGLAQRQQAEQDQAVQSLIDSMEQSLSDLREIEADLPETP
;
A
#
# COMPACT_ATOMS: atom_id res chain seq x y z
N MET A 1 -24.45 31.38 -7.48
CA MET A 1 -24.95 31.61 -6.11
C MET A 1 -23.82 31.34 -5.13
N ASN A 2 -23.57 32.32 -4.28
CA ASN A 2 -22.54 32.40 -3.22
C ASN A 2 -22.93 31.53 -2.02
N LEU A 3 -21.98 31.06 -1.20
CA LEU A 3 -21.94 31.27 0.26
C LEU A 3 -20.78 30.50 0.94
N GLN A 4 -19.85 31.27 1.53
CA GLN A 4 -18.88 30.87 2.55
C GLN A 4 -19.53 30.84 3.95
N PRO A 5 -18.84 30.31 4.98
CA PRO A 5 -18.97 30.86 6.32
C PRO A 5 -17.64 31.15 7.06
N LEU A 6 -17.71 32.21 7.88
CA LEU A 6 -16.77 32.73 8.88
C LEU A 6 -16.95 32.03 10.24
N ILE A 7 -15.96 32.14 11.15
CA ILE A 7 -16.02 32.32 12.64
C ILE A 7 -14.63 31.96 13.23
N ARG A 8 -14.09 32.40 14.39
CA ARG A 8 -13.91 33.66 15.17
C ARG A 8 -13.18 33.19 16.46
N GLY A 9 -12.00 33.72 16.79
CA GLY A 9 -11.07 33.14 17.79
C GLY A 9 -11.29 33.44 19.27
N VAL A 10 -10.37 32.97 20.15
CA VAL A 10 -10.23 33.38 21.56
C VAL A 10 -8.76 33.28 22.06
N LEU A 11 -8.43 34.27 22.90
CA LEU A 11 -7.23 34.64 23.66
C LEU A 11 -6.99 33.78 24.92
N GLY A 12 -5.74 33.52 25.34
CA GLY A 12 -5.47 33.02 26.70
C GLY A 12 -4.01 32.66 27.01
N ILE A 13 -3.45 33.32 28.04
CA ILE A 13 -2.06 33.27 28.56
C ILE A 13 -1.90 32.17 29.62
N GLY A 14 -0.71 31.55 29.78
CA GLY A 14 -0.37 30.83 31.01
C GLY A 14 0.96 30.06 31.01
N LEU A 15 1.86 30.44 31.93
CA LEU A 15 3.16 29.82 32.22
C LEU A 15 3.04 28.48 32.99
N GLY A 16 4.07 27.62 32.92
CA GLY A 16 4.32 26.60 33.95
C GLY A 16 5.26 25.47 33.55
N ALA A 17 6.33 25.27 34.33
CA ALA A 17 7.40 24.26 34.15
C ALA A 17 7.04 22.89 34.76
N GLY A 18 7.70 21.81 34.33
CA GLY A 18 7.76 20.55 35.09
C GLY A 18 8.03 19.28 34.28
N MET A 19 9.17 18.64 34.56
CA MET A 19 9.58 17.30 34.10
C MET A 19 8.63 16.18 34.57
N GLY A 20 8.45 15.15 33.73
CA GLY A 20 8.23 13.77 34.17
C GLY A 20 7.05 13.00 33.56
N ALA A 21 7.39 11.82 33.03
CA ALA A 21 6.63 10.56 33.10
C ALA A 21 5.54 10.22 32.05
N LEU A 22 5.70 9.00 31.52
CA LEU A 22 4.68 8.00 31.14
C LEU A 22 3.74 8.35 29.98
N ALA A 23 4.01 7.78 28.80
CA ALA A 23 3.06 7.73 27.69
C ALA A 23 1.98 6.67 27.97
N ALA A 24 0.80 7.14 28.38
CA ALA A 24 -0.45 6.39 28.35
C ALA A 24 -1.08 6.47 26.95
N ILE A 25 -1.70 5.38 26.51
CA ILE A 25 -2.42 5.27 25.24
C ILE A 25 -3.89 5.67 25.47
N ALA A 26 -4.40 6.66 24.73
CA ALA A 26 -5.83 6.95 24.52
C ALA A 26 -6.03 7.84 23.27
N PRO A 27 -7.21 7.82 22.61
CA PRO A 27 -7.32 7.94 21.16
C PRO A 27 -7.68 9.34 20.63
N ALA A 28 -7.37 9.54 19.34
CA ALA A 28 -8.04 10.37 18.33
C ALA A 28 -8.76 11.64 18.79
N GLN A 29 -8.17 12.81 18.53
CA GLN A 29 -8.88 14.00 18.03
C GLN A 29 -7.89 14.77 17.13
N ALA A 30 -8.25 14.92 15.85
CA ALA A 30 -7.55 15.76 14.89
C ALA A 30 -7.82 17.23 15.19
N GLU A 31 -6.79 18.09 15.18
CA GLU A 31 -6.92 19.48 14.78
C GLU A 31 -5.64 19.99 14.09
N PRO A 32 -5.78 20.95 13.17
CA PRO A 32 -4.87 21.17 12.05
C PRO A 32 -3.84 22.24 12.41
N ASN A 33 -2.56 21.94 12.23
CA ASN A 33 -1.52 22.98 12.32
C ASN A 33 -0.62 22.92 11.10
N SER A 34 -0.97 23.79 10.16
CA SER A 34 -0.11 24.32 9.11
C SER A 34 1.17 24.91 9.72
N VAL A 35 2.29 24.27 9.41
CA VAL A 35 3.62 24.87 9.46
C VAL A 35 4.19 24.76 8.05
N ASP A 36 4.37 25.93 7.43
CA ASP A 36 5.02 26.10 6.14
C ASP A 36 6.45 25.56 6.19
N THR A 37 6.75 24.69 5.22
CA THR A 37 8.05 24.44 4.59
C THR A 37 9.26 24.24 5.50
N VAL A 38 9.56 22.97 5.81
CA VAL A 38 10.94 22.49 5.75
C VAL A 38 11.06 21.71 4.45
N ASP A 39 11.80 22.30 3.52
CA ASP A 39 12.22 21.75 2.24
C ASP A 39 13.13 20.53 2.50
N GLU A 40 12.53 19.35 2.65
CA GLU A 40 13.23 18.07 2.49
C GLU A 40 12.42 17.15 1.55
N PRO A 41 13.02 16.61 0.49
CA PRO A 41 12.36 15.70 -0.44
C PRO A 41 12.23 14.30 0.17
N ILE A 42 11.34 14.13 1.14
CA ILE A 42 10.91 12.80 1.59
C ILE A 42 9.80 12.29 0.67
N ALA A 43 10.19 11.67 -0.45
CA ALA A 43 9.51 10.52 -1.05
C ALA A 43 10.31 9.97 -2.25
N GLN A 44 11.36 9.21 -1.95
CA GLN A 44 11.78 8.13 -2.84
C GLN A 44 10.74 7.01 -2.77
N ALA A 45 9.69 7.17 -3.56
CA ALA A 45 9.23 6.13 -4.44
C ALA A 45 8.88 6.88 -5.72
N ALA A 46 9.66 6.65 -6.78
CA ALA A 46 9.15 6.96 -8.11
C ALA A 46 7.93 6.06 -8.31
N GLY A 47 6.77 6.48 -7.81
CA GLY A 47 5.50 5.94 -8.21
C GLY A 47 5.50 6.08 -9.71
N GLN A 48 5.64 4.97 -10.43
CA GLN A 48 5.42 5.01 -11.86
C GLN A 48 4.05 5.60 -12.02
N GLN A 49 3.99 6.81 -12.58
CA GLN A 49 2.73 7.45 -12.90
C GLN A 49 2.05 6.47 -13.85
N LEU A 50 1.06 5.76 -13.34
CA LEU A 50 0.37 4.75 -14.12
C LEU A 50 -0.37 5.54 -15.19
N VAL A 51 0.06 5.39 -16.43
CA VAL A 51 -0.59 6.03 -17.58
C VAL A 51 -1.38 4.94 -18.28
N LEU A 52 -2.65 5.21 -18.54
CA LEU A 52 -3.48 4.29 -19.29
C LEU A 52 -2.95 4.20 -20.74
N PRO A 53 -2.70 2.99 -21.28
CA PRO A 53 -2.09 2.84 -22.60
C PRO A 53 -3.08 3.01 -23.77
N PHE A 54 -4.32 3.43 -23.50
CA PHE A 54 -5.40 3.49 -24.49
C PHE A 54 -5.69 4.93 -24.93
N THR A 55 -5.64 5.17 -26.24
CA THR A 55 -5.82 6.48 -26.85
C THR A 55 -7.29 6.92 -26.95
N ASP A 56 -8.22 5.98 -26.89
CA ASP A 56 -9.67 6.19 -27.02
C ASP A 56 -10.40 6.27 -25.67
N VAL A 57 -9.68 6.24 -24.56
CA VAL A 57 -10.25 6.33 -23.21
C VAL A 57 -9.81 7.63 -22.56
N SER A 58 -10.76 8.56 -22.40
CA SER A 58 -10.50 9.85 -21.74
C SER A 58 -10.32 9.67 -20.22
N PRO A 59 -9.45 10.46 -19.55
CA PRO A 59 -9.32 10.49 -18.09
C PRO A 59 -10.63 10.75 -17.34
N ASP A 60 -11.57 11.49 -17.93
CA ASP A 60 -12.88 11.78 -17.34
C ASP A 60 -13.90 10.65 -17.55
N HIS A 61 -13.53 9.58 -18.26
CA HIS A 61 -14.44 8.46 -18.53
C HIS A 61 -14.60 7.59 -17.28
N TRP A 62 -15.82 7.15 -16.98
CA TRP A 62 -16.12 6.35 -15.78
C TRP A 62 -15.29 5.06 -15.68
N ALA A 63 -14.91 4.48 -16.83
CA ALA A 63 -14.11 3.26 -16.90
C ALA A 63 -12.60 3.49 -16.77
N TYR A 64 -12.13 4.74 -16.78
CA TYR A 64 -10.72 5.07 -16.84
C TYR A 64 -9.93 4.43 -15.68
N GLU A 65 -10.39 4.64 -14.44
CA GLU A 65 -9.75 4.08 -13.24
C GLU A 65 -9.75 2.54 -13.23
N ALA A 66 -10.84 1.92 -13.68
CA ALA A 66 -10.92 0.46 -13.77
C ALA A 66 -9.90 -0.08 -14.78
N LEU A 67 -9.83 0.54 -15.96
CA LEU A 67 -8.88 0.15 -17.00
C LEU A 67 -7.44 0.44 -16.59
N LEU A 68 -7.21 1.52 -15.85
CA LEU A 68 -5.88 1.86 -15.35
C LEU A 68 -5.36 0.79 -14.42
N ASN A 69 -6.19 0.33 -13.48
CA ASN A 69 -5.82 -0.76 -12.57
C ASN A 69 -5.67 -2.11 -13.31
N LEU A 70 -6.62 -2.45 -14.19
CA LEU A 70 -6.61 -3.75 -14.87
C LEU A 70 -5.47 -3.89 -15.89
N ALA A 71 -5.20 -2.86 -16.67
CA ALA A 71 -4.13 -2.87 -17.66
C ALA A 71 -2.77 -2.49 -17.06
N GLY A 72 -2.75 -1.50 -16.16
CA GLY A 72 -1.51 -0.96 -15.61
C GLY A 72 -1.00 -1.70 -14.38
N THR A 73 -1.87 -2.03 -13.41
CA THR A 73 -1.45 -2.66 -12.15
C THR A 73 -1.45 -4.18 -12.25
N TYR A 74 -2.55 -4.76 -12.75
CA TYR A 74 -2.71 -6.20 -12.81
C TYR A 74 -2.21 -6.81 -14.13
N GLY A 75 -2.13 -6.01 -15.20
CA GLY A 75 -1.70 -6.48 -16.52
C GLY A 75 -2.60 -7.57 -17.12
N CYS A 76 -3.87 -7.62 -16.70
CA CYS A 76 -4.78 -8.71 -17.03
C CYS A 76 -5.72 -8.38 -18.22
N VAL A 77 -5.70 -7.12 -18.68
CA VAL A 77 -6.44 -6.62 -19.83
C VAL A 77 -5.45 -5.99 -20.82
N SER A 78 -5.68 -6.21 -22.12
CA SER A 78 -4.90 -5.61 -23.20
C SER A 78 -5.82 -4.98 -24.24
N GLY A 79 -5.34 -3.92 -24.87
CA GLY A 79 -6.02 -3.26 -25.98
C GLY A 79 -5.62 -3.87 -27.32
N TYR A 80 -6.00 -3.16 -28.38
CA TYR A 80 -5.66 -3.51 -29.75
C TYR A 80 -4.26 -2.99 -30.11
N PRO A 81 -3.62 -3.56 -31.16
CA PRO A 81 -2.28 -3.14 -31.60
C PRO A 81 -2.20 -1.67 -32.06
N ASP A 82 -3.35 -1.05 -32.35
CA ASP A 82 -3.47 0.37 -32.69
C ASP A 82 -3.50 1.29 -31.47
N GLY A 83 -3.39 0.74 -30.25
CA GLY A 83 -3.40 1.52 -29.00
C GLY A 83 -4.81 1.93 -28.55
N THR A 84 -5.86 1.23 -28.99
CA THR A 84 -7.24 1.47 -28.55
C THR A 84 -7.76 0.36 -27.64
N PHE A 85 -8.73 0.65 -26.80
CA PHE A 85 -9.49 -0.34 -26.01
C PHE A 85 -10.79 -0.76 -26.70
N ARG A 86 -11.41 0.16 -27.45
CA ARG A 86 -12.69 0.01 -28.16
C ARG A 86 -13.86 -0.30 -27.22
N GLY A 87 -13.97 0.47 -26.13
CA GLY A 87 -15.00 0.27 -25.11
C GLY A 87 -16.45 0.34 -25.60
N GLU A 88 -16.70 1.05 -26.71
CA GLU A 88 -18.02 1.17 -27.35
C GLU A 88 -18.34 0.02 -28.31
N ALA A 89 -17.37 -0.85 -28.63
CA ALA A 89 -17.60 -1.99 -29.51
C ALA A 89 -18.39 -3.09 -28.79
N ALA A 90 -19.31 -3.74 -29.51
CA ALA A 90 -20.05 -4.88 -28.97
C ALA A 90 -19.10 -6.07 -28.73
N VAL A 91 -19.15 -6.63 -27.53
CA VAL A 91 -18.43 -7.85 -27.15
C VAL A 91 -19.37 -9.06 -27.18
N THR A 92 -18.89 -10.20 -27.69
CA THR A 92 -19.64 -11.46 -27.59
C THR A 92 -19.59 -12.01 -26.17
N ARG A 93 -20.58 -12.84 -25.80
CA ARG A 93 -20.56 -13.54 -24.50
C ARG A 93 -19.33 -14.42 -24.33
N TYR A 94 -18.82 -14.98 -25.42
CA TYR A 94 -17.63 -15.84 -25.42
C TYR A 94 -16.36 -15.05 -25.17
N GLU A 95 -16.19 -13.91 -25.82
CA GLU A 95 -15.03 -13.02 -25.60
C GLU A 95 -15.01 -12.48 -24.18
N PHE A 96 -16.17 -12.08 -23.65
CA PHE A 96 -16.26 -11.64 -22.26
C PHE A 96 -15.86 -12.76 -21.29
N ALA A 97 -16.40 -13.97 -21.46
CA ALA A 97 -16.09 -15.10 -20.58
C ALA A 97 -14.59 -15.48 -20.64
N ALA A 98 -14.02 -15.53 -21.84
CA ALA A 98 -12.60 -15.81 -22.03
C ALA A 98 -11.71 -14.72 -21.43
N GLY A 99 -12.06 -13.44 -21.60
CA GLY A 99 -11.33 -12.32 -21.00
C GLY A 99 -11.41 -12.31 -19.47
N MET A 100 -12.58 -12.62 -18.91
CA MET A 100 -12.77 -12.71 -17.46
C MET A 100 -11.95 -13.86 -16.85
N ASP A 101 -11.96 -15.03 -17.48
CA ASP A 101 -11.16 -16.19 -17.05
C ASP A 101 -9.66 -15.87 -17.09
N ALA A 102 -9.19 -15.31 -18.21
CA ALA A 102 -7.80 -14.90 -18.37
C ALA A 102 -7.37 -13.93 -17.26
N CYS A 103 -8.20 -12.93 -16.94
CA CYS A 103 -7.85 -11.98 -15.89
C CYS A 103 -7.85 -12.61 -14.49
N MET A 104 -8.84 -13.45 -14.16
CA MET A 104 -8.90 -14.14 -12.88
C MET A 104 -7.69 -15.05 -12.65
N ASN A 105 -7.18 -15.71 -13.69
CA ASN A 105 -5.98 -16.52 -13.60
C ASN A 105 -4.74 -15.70 -13.23
N VAL A 106 -4.60 -14.47 -13.78
CA VAL A 106 -3.53 -13.55 -13.40
C VAL A 106 -3.65 -13.16 -11.93
N LEU A 107 -4.84 -12.75 -11.48
CA LEU A 107 -5.10 -12.35 -10.10
C LEU A 107 -4.84 -13.49 -9.10
N SER A 108 -5.31 -14.70 -9.41
CA SER A 108 -5.04 -15.90 -8.61
C SER A 108 -3.54 -16.19 -8.52
N GLY A 109 -2.81 -16.03 -9.64
CA GLY A 109 -1.36 -16.20 -9.65
C GLY A 109 -0.62 -15.19 -8.77
N LEU A 110 -1.07 -13.93 -8.76
CA LEU A 110 -0.51 -12.90 -7.87
C LEU A 110 -0.79 -13.21 -6.40
N ALA A 111 -2.00 -13.62 -6.06
CA ALA A 111 -2.38 -13.99 -4.70
C ALA A 111 -1.56 -15.19 -4.18
N GLN A 112 -1.37 -16.21 -5.02
CA GLN A 112 -0.56 -17.39 -4.67
C GLN A 112 0.92 -17.04 -4.41
N ARG A 113 1.49 -16.10 -5.16
CA ARG A 113 2.87 -15.64 -4.93
C ARG A 113 3.01 -14.93 -3.60
N GLN A 114 2.07 -14.03 -3.27
CA GLN A 114 2.07 -13.37 -1.97
C GLN A 114 1.98 -14.37 -0.82
N GLN A 115 1.14 -15.40 -0.96
CA GLN A 115 1.03 -16.45 0.05
C GLN A 115 2.32 -17.27 0.17
N ALA A 116 2.93 -17.66 -0.96
CA ALA A 116 4.19 -18.41 -0.94
C ALA A 116 5.35 -17.60 -0.32
N GLU A 117 5.41 -16.29 -0.58
CA GLU A 117 6.37 -15.38 0.06
C GLU A 117 6.13 -15.30 1.57
N GLN A 118 4.86 -15.22 2.00
CA GLN A 118 4.51 -15.23 3.42
C GLN A 118 4.90 -16.55 4.10
N ASP A 119 4.66 -17.69 3.45
CA ASP A 119 5.02 -19.01 3.98
C ASP A 119 6.54 -19.17 4.11
N GLN A 120 7.32 -18.66 3.14
CA GLN A 120 8.78 -18.60 3.22
C GLN A 120 9.26 -17.73 4.37
N ALA A 121 8.63 -16.57 4.59
CA ALA A 121 8.96 -15.69 5.70
C ALA A 121 8.74 -16.38 7.05
N VAL A 122 7.62 -17.12 7.20
CA VAL A 122 7.33 -17.89 8.41
C VAL A 122 8.37 -18.99 8.65
N GLN A 123 8.80 -19.71 7.61
CA GLN A 123 9.85 -20.72 7.73
C GLN A 123 11.19 -20.11 8.15
N SER A 124 11.58 -18.98 7.55
CA SER A 124 12.83 -18.30 7.92
C SER A 124 12.85 -17.83 9.38
N LEU A 125 11.70 -17.46 9.94
CA LEU A 125 11.56 -17.09 11.34
C LEU A 125 11.74 -18.30 12.26
N ILE A 126 11.18 -19.45 11.89
CA ILE A 126 11.34 -20.71 12.64
C ILE A 126 12.83 -21.09 12.67
N ASP A 127 13.48 -21.11 11.51
CA ASP A 127 14.90 -21.46 11.39
C ASP A 127 15.79 -20.54 12.24
N SER A 128 15.52 -19.23 12.23
CA SER A 128 16.26 -18.26 13.03
C SER A 128 16.08 -18.47 14.54
N MET A 129 14.89 -18.89 14.98
CA MET A 129 14.64 -19.22 16.39
C MET A 129 15.37 -20.50 16.80
N GLU A 130 15.34 -21.54 15.96
CA GLU A 130 16.07 -22.78 16.22
C GLU A 130 17.57 -22.53 16.34
N GLN A 131 18.13 -21.69 15.47
CA GLN A 131 19.54 -21.30 15.53
C GLN A 131 19.87 -20.56 16.82
N SER A 132 19.04 -19.60 17.23
CA SER A 132 19.21 -18.89 18.50
C SER A 132 19.19 -19.83 19.71
N LEU A 133 18.33 -20.86 19.70
CA LEU A 133 18.27 -21.87 20.76
C LEU A 133 19.50 -22.79 20.74
N SER A 134 20.01 -23.15 19.57
CA SER A 134 21.23 -23.94 19.41
C SER A 134 22.43 -23.20 20.00
N ASP A 135 22.59 -21.92 19.66
CA ASP A 135 23.68 -21.09 20.15
C ASP A 135 23.67 -20.99 21.69
N LEU A 136 22.48 -20.82 22.28
CA LEU A 136 22.32 -20.79 23.74
C LEU A 136 22.68 -22.13 24.41
N ARG A 137 22.34 -23.25 23.78
CA ARG A 137 22.68 -24.58 24.29
C ARG A 137 24.19 -24.84 24.26
N GLU A 138 24.87 -24.37 23.22
CA GLU A 138 26.32 -24.46 23.12
C GLU A 138 27.02 -23.65 24.22
N ILE A 139 26.52 -22.44 24.51
CA ILE A 139 27.01 -21.60 25.62
C ILE A 139 26.81 -22.29 26.98
N GLU A 140 25.64 -22.89 27.22
CA GLU A 140 25.37 -23.63 28.48
C GLU A 140 26.31 -24.83 28.65
N ALA A 141 26.64 -25.53 27.56
CA ALA A 141 27.54 -26.69 27.61
C ALA A 141 29.00 -26.32 27.90
N ASP A 142 29.39 -25.05 27.70
CA ASP A 142 30.73 -24.53 27.96
C ASP A 142 30.85 -23.83 29.33
N LEU A 143 29.80 -23.90 30.17
CA LEU A 143 29.90 -23.39 31.54
C LEU A 143 30.85 -24.29 32.36
N PRO A 144 31.90 -23.74 32.97
CA PRO A 144 32.77 -24.53 33.85
C PRO A 144 31.95 -25.02 35.03
N GLU A 145 31.92 -26.34 35.26
CA GLU A 145 31.28 -26.90 36.45
C GLU A 145 31.90 -26.22 37.69
N THR A 146 31.08 -25.46 38.41
CA THR A 146 31.53 -24.71 39.58
C THR A 146 32.01 -25.71 40.64
N PRO A 147 33.23 -25.55 41.19
CA PRO A 147 33.79 -26.45 42.19
C PRO A 147 33.07 -26.41 43.55
#